data_AF-A0A497R4T5-F1
#
_entry.id   AF-A0A497R4T5-F1
#
_cell.length_a   1.000
_cell.length_b   1.000
_cell.length_c   1.000
_cell.angle_alpha   90.00
_cell.angle_beta   90.00
_cell.angle_gamma   90.00
#
_symmetry.space_group_name_H-M   'P 1'
#
loop_
_entity.id
_entity.type
_entity.pdbx_description
1 polymer ?
#
loop_
_entity_poly.entity_id
_entity_poly.type
_entity_poly.pdbx_seq_one_letter_code
_entity_poly.pdbx_strand_id
1 'polypeptide(L)'
;MKVNRIVKLGLEETAHQLKTQGLSDSEIARELSKLAGEEISRYTVLRYFKSNKDPIIQKAKQREEIVSRAINNRLDVVEQLNRINQTVWQLANKALESGDSKTALQSLSEIRRQIELQAKLLGDLPDQQIKVDVEFKNQILKFEQNLINFVLEELCYDCRRRLERRIDEIGEKLN
;
A
#
# COMPACT_ATOMS: atom_id res chain seq x y z
N MET A 1 -28.62 21.00 -20.68
CA MET A 1 -28.23 22.26 -19.99
C MET A 1 -26.90 22.74 -20.56
N LYS A 2 -26.74 24.03 -20.85
CA LYS A 2 -25.46 24.59 -21.36
C LYS A 2 -24.45 24.63 -20.22
N VAL A 3 -23.36 23.86 -20.33
CA VAL A 3 -22.27 23.79 -19.34
C VAL A 3 -21.64 25.18 -19.18
N ASN A 4 -21.37 25.60 -17.94
CA ASN A 4 -20.75 26.90 -17.66
C ASN A 4 -19.32 26.94 -18.22
N ARG A 5 -18.93 28.08 -18.78
CA ARG A 5 -17.63 28.27 -19.44
C ARG A 5 -16.45 28.04 -18.49
N ILE A 6 -16.59 28.35 -17.20
CA ILE A 6 -15.57 28.11 -16.17
C ILE A 6 -15.28 26.60 -16.02
N VAL A 7 -16.33 25.77 -16.04
CA VAL A 7 -16.22 24.31 -15.96
C VAL A 7 -15.63 23.75 -17.26
N LYS A 8 -16.05 24.29 -18.41
CA LYS A 8 -15.53 23.86 -19.71
C LYS A 8 -14.03 24.10 -19.86
N LEU A 9 -13.51 25.15 -19.22
CA LEU A 9 -12.11 25.56 -19.29
C LEU A 9 -11.24 25.00 -18.14
N GLY A 10 -11.82 24.23 -17.21
CA GLY A 10 -11.06 23.66 -16.08
C GLY A 10 -10.57 24.70 -15.06
N LEU A 11 -11.24 25.86 -14.95
CA LEU A 11 -10.80 27.00 -14.14
C LEU A 11 -11.45 27.06 -12.75
N GLU A 12 -12.07 25.97 -12.31
CA GLU A 12 -12.86 25.93 -11.09
C GLU A 12 -12.04 26.20 -9.83
N GLU A 13 -10.86 25.59 -9.72
CA GLU A 13 -9.99 25.73 -8.55
C GLU A 13 -9.52 27.17 -8.39
N THR A 14 -9.01 27.75 -9.48
CA THR A 14 -8.58 29.16 -9.52
C THR A 14 -9.73 30.12 -9.23
N ALA A 15 -10.92 29.86 -9.75
CA ALA A 15 -12.10 30.66 -9.44
C ALA A 15 -12.41 30.65 -7.94
N HIS A 16 -12.35 29.48 -7.29
CA HIS A 16 -12.55 29.36 -5.84
C HIS A 16 -11.46 30.06 -5.03
N GLN A 17 -10.19 29.92 -5.41
CA GLN A 17 -9.07 30.60 -4.75
C GLN A 17 -9.22 32.12 -4.78
N LEU A 18 -9.56 32.70 -5.94
CA LEU A 18 -9.80 34.13 -6.08
C LEU A 18 -11.03 34.58 -5.25
N LYS A 19 -12.05 33.73 -5.14
CA LYS A 19 -13.22 34.02 -4.30
C LYS A 19 -12.89 34.01 -2.81
N THR A 20 -12.04 33.08 -2.35
CA THR A 20 -11.55 33.05 -0.95
C THR A 20 -10.64 34.21 -0.60
N GLN A 21 -9.93 34.77 -1.58
CA GLN A 21 -9.15 36.00 -1.43
C GLN A 21 -10.02 37.27 -1.33
N GLY A 22 -11.35 37.14 -1.43
CA GLY A 22 -12.29 38.24 -1.27
C GLY A 22 -12.55 39.06 -2.54
N LEU A 23 -12.08 38.61 -3.71
CA LEU A 23 -12.28 39.33 -4.96
C LEU A 23 -13.77 39.34 -5.38
N SER A 24 -14.17 40.44 -6.01
CA SER A 24 -15.51 40.59 -6.60
C SER A 24 -15.64 39.75 -7.88
N ASP A 25 -16.88 39.41 -8.26
CA ASP A 25 -17.13 38.59 -9.46
C ASP A 25 -16.59 39.23 -10.76
N SER A 26 -16.46 40.56 -10.78
CA SER A 26 -15.88 41.31 -11.91
C SER A 26 -14.36 41.16 -12.00
N GLU A 27 -13.69 41.12 -10.85
CA GLU A 27 -12.23 40.96 -10.79
C GLU A 27 -11.85 39.51 -11.07
N ILE A 28 -12.61 38.56 -10.52
CA ILE A 28 -12.46 37.13 -10.82
C ILE A 28 -12.62 36.90 -12.33
N ALA A 29 -13.63 37.49 -12.96
CA ALA A 29 -13.83 37.39 -14.41
C ALA A 29 -12.62 37.89 -15.21
N ARG A 30 -12.01 39.00 -14.78
CA ARG A 30 -10.82 39.59 -15.43
C ARG A 30 -9.61 38.67 -15.31
N GLU A 31 -9.34 38.15 -14.12
CA GLU A 31 -8.20 37.26 -13.88
C GLU A 31 -8.37 35.91 -14.59
N LEU A 32 -9.56 35.32 -14.55
CA LEU A 32 -9.85 34.09 -15.29
C LEU A 32 -9.76 34.30 -16.80
N SER A 33 -10.15 35.47 -17.32
CA SER A 33 -10.03 35.77 -18.75
C SER A 33 -8.58 35.86 -19.20
N LYS A 34 -7.70 36.46 -18.37
CA LYS A 34 -6.26 36.52 -18.64
C LYS A 34 -5.65 35.12 -18.69
N LEU A 35 -6.00 34.27 -17.73
CA LEU A 35 -5.48 32.91 -17.62
C LEU A 35 -5.97 32.01 -18.77
N ALA A 36 -7.23 32.15 -19.16
CA ALA A 36 -7.83 31.35 -20.23
C ALA A 36 -7.44 31.78 -21.64
N GLY A 37 -6.94 33.01 -21.80
CA GLY A 37 -6.80 33.65 -23.11
C GLY A 37 -8.16 33.93 -23.81
N GLU A 38 -9.27 33.79 -23.10
CA GLU A 38 -10.63 33.97 -23.60
C GLU A 38 -11.44 34.88 -22.69
N GLU A 39 -12.37 35.66 -23.25
CA GLU A 39 -13.24 36.52 -22.46
C GLU A 39 -14.25 35.71 -21.63
N ILE A 40 -14.15 35.84 -20.31
CA ILE A 40 -15.10 35.31 -19.32
C ILE A 40 -15.85 36.49 -18.72
N SER A 41 -17.16 36.54 -18.93
CA SER A 41 -17.98 37.63 -18.41
C SER A 41 -18.24 37.48 -16.90
N ARG A 42 -18.41 38.61 -16.20
CA ARG A 42 -18.87 38.66 -14.79
C ARG A 42 -20.09 37.76 -14.55
N TYR A 43 -21.03 37.76 -15.50
CA TYR A 43 -22.27 36.99 -15.37
C TYR A 43 -22.04 35.47 -15.41
N THR A 44 -20.99 35.03 -16.09
CA THR A 44 -20.54 33.63 -16.13
C THR A 44 -20.04 33.18 -14.76
N VAL A 45 -19.23 34.03 -14.10
CA VAL A 45 -18.73 33.84 -12.74
C VAL A 45 -19.86 33.84 -11.72
N LEU A 46 -20.76 34.82 -11.80
CA LEU A 46 -21.94 34.93 -10.93
C LEU A 46 -22.81 33.67 -11.03
N ARG A 47 -23.13 33.22 -12.26
CA ARG A 47 -23.91 32.00 -12.47
C ARG A 47 -23.20 30.78 -11.90
N TYR A 48 -21.89 30.65 -12.14
CA TYR A 48 -21.08 29.54 -11.64
C TYR A 48 -21.17 29.42 -10.12
N PHE A 49 -20.92 30.51 -9.38
CA PHE A 49 -21.01 30.47 -7.91
C PHE A 49 -22.44 30.33 -7.40
N LYS A 50 -23.43 30.85 -8.13
CA LYS A 50 -24.85 30.68 -7.76
C LYS A 50 -25.30 29.23 -7.94
N SER A 51 -24.84 28.53 -8.97
CA SER A 51 -25.13 27.10 -9.20
C SER A 51 -24.25 26.15 -8.39
N ASN A 52 -23.00 26.52 -8.07
CA ASN A 52 -22.08 25.72 -7.24
C ASN A 52 -22.21 25.99 -5.72
N LYS A 53 -23.21 26.78 -5.31
CA LYS A 53 -23.70 26.80 -3.91
C LYS A 53 -24.47 25.52 -3.55
N ASP A 54 -24.72 24.63 -4.50
CA ASP A 54 -25.44 23.39 -4.29
C ASP A 54 -24.57 22.42 -3.45
N PRO A 55 -24.98 22.07 -2.21
CA PRO A 55 -24.19 21.26 -1.28
C PRO A 55 -23.78 19.88 -1.83
N ILE A 56 -24.44 19.42 -2.90
CA ILE A 56 -24.11 18.17 -3.59
C ILE A 56 -22.76 18.25 -4.31
N ILE A 57 -22.46 19.37 -4.97
CA ILE A 57 -21.21 19.54 -5.76
C ILE A 57 -20.01 19.74 -4.84
N GLN A 58 -20.18 20.46 -3.72
CA GLN A 58 -19.12 20.62 -2.71
C GLN A 58 -18.79 19.29 -2.02
N LYS A 59 -19.81 18.47 -1.69
CA LYS A 59 -19.60 17.12 -1.15
C LYS A 59 -18.92 16.19 -2.15
N ALA A 60 -19.20 16.33 -3.44
CA ALA A 60 -18.53 15.56 -4.49
C ALA A 60 -17.03 15.92 -4.58
N LYS A 61 -16.69 17.21 -4.62
CA LYS A 61 -15.29 17.67 -4.63
C LYS A 61 -14.52 17.28 -3.37
N GLN A 62 -15.13 17.42 -2.18
CA GLN A 62 -14.51 16.96 -0.94
C GLN A 62 -14.24 15.44 -0.97
N ARG A 63 -15.19 14.64 -1.47
CA ARG A 63 -14.97 13.19 -1.62
C ARG A 63 -13.82 12.90 -2.57
N GLU A 64 -13.72 13.61 -3.69
CA GLU A 64 -12.67 13.44 -4.68
C GLU A 64 -11.28 13.80 -4.13
N GLU A 65 -11.18 14.88 -3.34
CA GLU A 65 -9.94 15.28 -2.67
C GLU A 65 -9.54 14.30 -1.56
N ILE A 66 -10.50 13.81 -0.77
CA ILE A 66 -10.27 12.76 0.25
C ILE A 66 -9.78 11.47 -0.41
N VAL A 67 -10.41 11.06 -1.52
CA VAL A 67 -10.01 9.86 -2.27
C VAL A 67 -8.61 10.04 -2.87
N SER A 68 -8.33 11.20 -3.45
CA SER A 68 -7.01 11.51 -4.04
C SER A 68 -5.90 11.50 -2.98
N ARG A 69 -6.14 12.11 -1.81
CA ARG A 69 -5.19 12.06 -0.68
C ARG A 69 -5.00 10.64 -0.15
N ALA A 70 -6.07 9.84 -0.07
CA ALA A 70 -5.97 8.45 0.36
C ALA A 70 -5.15 7.60 -0.62
N ILE A 71 -5.32 7.81 -1.93
CA ILE A 71 -4.53 7.12 -2.97
C ILE A 71 -3.05 7.54 -2.88
N ASN A 72 -2.76 8.83 -2.78
CA ASN A 72 -1.39 9.33 -2.69
C ASN A 72 -0.67 8.84 -1.43
N ASN A 73 -1.34 8.86 -0.28
CA ASN A 73 -0.78 8.33 0.97
C ASN A 73 -0.52 6.82 0.87
N ARG A 74 -1.41 6.08 0.22
CA ARG A 74 -1.22 4.63 0.00
C ARG A 74 -0.03 4.35 -0.92
N LEU A 75 0.18 5.17 -1.96
CA LEU A 75 1.35 5.06 -2.85
C LEU A 75 2.66 5.34 -2.09
N ASP A 76 2.70 6.37 -1.25
CA ASP A 76 3.86 6.70 -0.41
C ASP A 76 4.20 5.56 0.57
N VAL A 77 3.20 4.98 1.23
CA VAL A 77 3.41 3.81 2.12
C VAL A 77 3.98 2.61 1.35
N VAL A 78 3.50 2.34 0.14
CA VAL A 78 4.04 1.25 -0.70
C VAL A 78 5.48 1.53 -1.10
N GLU A 79 5.81 2.77 -1.45
CA GLU A 79 7.19 3.17 -1.78
C GLU A 79 8.13 3.00 -0.58
N GLN A 80 7.71 3.43 0.61
CA GLN A 80 8.46 3.25 1.84
C GLN A 80 8.68 1.77 2.16
N LEU A 81 7.65 0.93 2.04
CA LEU A 81 7.78 -0.52 2.24
C LEU A 81 8.76 -1.15 1.24
N ASN A 82 8.77 -0.71 -0.02
CA ASN A 82 9.74 -1.20 -1.01
C ASN A 82 11.18 -0.86 -0.62
N ARG A 83 11.44 0.36 -0.12
CA ARG A 83 12.77 0.77 0.36
C ARG A 83 13.23 -0.06 1.56
N ILE A 84 12.31 -0.35 2.49
CA ILE A 84 12.61 -1.22 3.64
C ILE A 84 12.94 -2.63 3.15
N ASN A 85 12.11 -3.22 2.28
CA ASN A 85 12.33 -4.55 1.73
C ASN A 85 13.71 -4.68 1.05
N GLN A 86 14.10 -3.70 0.23
CA GLN A 86 15.43 -3.67 -0.39
C GLN A 86 16.56 -3.66 0.65
N THR A 87 16.39 -2.89 1.73
CA THR A 87 17.38 -2.83 2.81
C THR A 87 17.49 -4.18 3.54
N VAL A 88 16.36 -4.85 3.82
CA VAL A 88 16.36 -6.16 4.48
C VAL A 88 17.00 -7.23 3.58
N TRP A 89 16.77 -7.17 2.26
CA TRP A 89 17.45 -8.05 1.30
C TRP A 89 18.97 -7.86 1.30
N GLN A 90 19.46 -6.61 1.37
CA GLN A 90 20.89 -6.34 1.48
C GLN A 90 21.48 -6.90 2.79
N LEU A 91 20.75 -6.80 3.90
CA LEU A 91 21.16 -7.39 5.18
C LEU A 91 21.17 -8.92 5.13
N ALA A 92 20.15 -9.53 4.52
CA ALA A 92 20.07 -10.98 4.33
C ALA A 92 21.26 -11.50 3.51
N ASN A 93 21.60 -10.84 2.41
CA ASN A 93 22.73 -11.23 1.56
C ASN A 93 24.07 -11.10 2.31
N LYS A 94 24.28 -10.01 3.04
CA LYS A 94 25.48 -9.84 3.87
C LYS A 94 25.59 -10.89 4.97
N ALA A 95 24.47 -11.26 5.59
CA ALA A 95 24.43 -12.31 6.62
C ALA A 95 24.70 -13.70 6.05
N LEU A 96 24.24 -13.98 4.82
CA LEU A 96 24.55 -15.22 4.11
C LEU A 96 26.04 -15.31 3.75
N GLU A 97 26.63 -14.21 3.25
CA GLU A 97 28.05 -14.12 2.93
C GLU A 97 28.95 -14.27 4.16
N SER A 98 28.51 -13.78 5.32
CA SER A 98 29.25 -13.90 6.59
C SER A 98 29.01 -15.21 7.34
N GLY A 99 28.13 -16.08 6.83
CA GLY A 99 27.77 -17.35 7.48
C GLY A 99 26.87 -17.21 8.71
N ASP A 100 26.31 -16.02 8.97
CA ASP A 100 25.35 -15.80 10.05
C ASP A 100 23.93 -16.22 9.63
N SER A 101 23.70 -17.53 9.70
CA SER A 101 22.42 -18.12 9.33
C SER A 101 21.25 -17.63 10.19
N LYS A 102 21.49 -17.19 11.43
CA LYS A 102 20.43 -16.70 12.32
C LYS A 102 19.91 -15.36 11.85
N THR A 103 20.80 -14.42 11.54
CA THR A 103 20.43 -13.10 11.02
C THR A 103 19.83 -13.19 9.62
N ALA A 104 20.29 -14.12 8.79
CA ALA A 104 19.71 -14.40 7.47
C ALA A 104 18.25 -14.89 7.58
N LEU A 105 17.99 -15.88 8.45
CA LEU A 105 16.63 -16.40 8.67
C LEU A 105 15.67 -15.34 9.25
N GLN A 106 16.15 -14.51 10.18
CA GLN A 106 15.36 -13.40 10.72
C GLN A 106 15.01 -12.38 9.63
N SER A 107 15.98 -12.02 8.79
CA SER A 107 15.77 -11.08 7.68
C SER A 107 14.77 -11.61 6.65
N LEU A 108 14.85 -12.91 6.32
CA LEU A 108 13.88 -13.57 5.43
C LEU A 108 12.46 -13.61 6.02
N SER A 109 12.33 -13.81 7.34
CA SER A 109 11.04 -13.74 8.03
C SER A 109 10.43 -12.34 7.97
N GLU A 110 11.24 -11.29 8.14
CA GLU A 110 10.78 -9.91 8.03
C GLU A 110 10.39 -9.53 6.60
N ILE A 111 11.15 -9.97 5.58
CA ILE A 111 10.78 -9.81 4.16
C ILE A 111 9.41 -10.43 3.88
N ARG A 112 9.16 -11.66 4.36
CA ARG A 112 7.87 -12.32 4.18
C ARG A 112 6.73 -11.50 4.79
N ARG A 113 6.90 -10.99 6.01
CA ARG A 113 5.90 -10.16 6.69
C ARG A 113 5.62 -8.85 5.93
N GLN A 114 6.65 -8.25 5.34
CA GLN A 114 6.52 -7.04 4.53
C GLN A 114 5.78 -7.29 3.21
N ILE A 115 6.04 -8.42 2.54
CA ILE A 115 5.31 -8.84 1.34
C ILE A 115 3.82 -9.07 1.66
N GLU A 116 3.52 -9.74 2.77
CA GLU A 116 2.13 -9.94 3.22
C GLU A 116 1.41 -8.61 3.51
N LEU A 117 2.12 -7.63 4.10
CA LEU A 117 1.58 -6.29 4.35
C LEU A 117 1.33 -5.53 3.04
N GLN A 118 2.28 -5.58 2.09
CA GLN A 118 2.13 -4.96 0.78
C GLN A 118 0.96 -5.55 -0.01
N ALA A 119 0.80 -6.88 -0.03
CA ALA A 119 -0.32 -7.54 -0.69
C ALA A 119 -1.68 -7.13 -0.10
N LYS A 120 -1.77 -7.00 1.23
CA LYS A 120 -2.97 -6.48 1.91
C LYS A 120 -3.26 -5.04 1.54
N LEU A 121 -2.21 -4.20 1.51
CA LEU A 121 -2.34 -2.79 1.18
C LEU A 121 -2.72 -2.58 -0.29
N LEU A 122 -2.24 -3.41 -1.22
CA LEU A 122 -2.55 -3.31 -2.65
C LEU A 122 -3.95 -3.82 -3.01
N GLY A 123 -4.67 -4.46 -2.08
CA GLY A 123 -6.02 -4.96 -2.32
C GLY A 123 -6.06 -6.24 -3.17
N ASP A 124 -4.91 -6.86 -3.42
CA ASP A 124 -4.79 -8.17 -4.08
C ASP A 124 -5.21 -9.34 -3.17
N LEU A 125 -5.53 -9.04 -1.91
CA LEU A 125 -6.15 -9.97 -1.00
C LEU A 125 -7.59 -9.52 -0.75
N PRO A 126 -8.62 -10.27 -1.22
CA PRO A 126 -9.96 -10.07 -0.71
C PRO A 126 -9.92 -10.21 0.82
N ASP A 127 -10.76 -9.47 1.54
CA ASP A 127 -10.93 -9.53 3.02
C ASP A 127 -11.28 -10.94 3.57
N GLN A 128 -11.26 -11.96 2.73
CA GLN A 128 -11.19 -13.34 3.16
C GLN A 128 -9.78 -13.61 3.67
N GLN A 129 -9.69 -13.87 4.98
CA GLN A 129 -8.65 -14.70 5.59
C GLN A 129 -8.07 -15.62 4.53
N ILE A 130 -6.81 -15.42 4.17
CA ILE A 130 -6.08 -16.36 3.33
C ILE A 130 -6.19 -17.70 4.07
N LYS A 131 -7.10 -18.56 3.60
CA LYS A 131 -6.95 -19.99 3.80
C LYS A 131 -5.67 -20.30 3.05
N VAL A 132 -4.53 -20.18 3.75
CA VAL A 132 -3.24 -20.60 3.25
C VAL A 132 -3.46 -22.04 2.85
N ASP A 133 -3.42 -22.24 1.54
CA ASP A 133 -3.82 -23.47 0.91
C ASP A 133 -3.11 -24.63 1.60
N VAL A 134 -3.88 -25.65 1.96
CA VAL A 134 -3.46 -26.81 2.75
C VAL A 134 -2.26 -27.52 2.08
N GLU A 135 -2.02 -27.23 0.80
CA GLU A 135 -0.91 -27.69 -0.01
C GLU A 135 0.48 -27.19 0.45
N PHE A 136 0.65 -25.93 0.88
CA PHE A 136 1.96 -25.42 1.33
C PHE A 136 2.36 -25.98 2.70
N LYS A 137 1.38 -26.14 3.61
CA LYS A 137 1.61 -26.83 4.89
C LYS A 137 1.99 -28.29 4.68
N ASN A 138 1.33 -28.97 3.74
CA ASN A 138 1.67 -30.35 3.39
C ASN A 138 3.05 -30.47 2.73
N GLN A 139 3.48 -29.47 1.95
CA GLN A 139 4.83 -29.43 1.38
C GLN A 139 5.90 -29.20 2.45
N ILE A 140 5.67 -28.30 3.41
CA ILE A 140 6.57 -28.09 4.55
C ILE A 140 6.66 -29.36 5.41
N LEU A 141 5.52 -29.96 5.76
CA LEU A 141 5.49 -31.22 6.51
C LEU A 141 6.25 -32.35 5.79
N LYS A 142 6.06 -32.49 4.47
CA LYS A 142 6.81 -33.46 3.67
C LYS A 142 8.30 -33.15 3.64
N PHE A 143 8.69 -31.88 3.57
CA PHE A 143 10.08 -31.46 3.60
C PHE A 143 10.73 -31.77 4.97
N GLU A 144 10.04 -31.47 6.06
CA GLU A 144 10.47 -31.80 7.42
C GLU A 144 10.63 -33.32 7.62
N GLN A 145 9.66 -34.11 7.14
CA GLN A 145 9.72 -35.58 7.19
C GLN A 145 10.88 -36.13 6.35
N ASN A 146 11.14 -35.57 5.16
CA ASN A 146 12.23 -36.01 4.30
C ASN A 146 13.61 -35.64 4.89
N LEU A 147 13.74 -34.47 5.52
CA LEU A 147 14.97 -34.08 6.22
C LEU A 147 15.27 -35.02 7.40
N ILE A 148 14.25 -35.35 8.20
CA ILE A 148 14.41 -36.29 9.30
C ILE A 148 14.83 -37.66 8.76
N ASN A 149 14.19 -38.16 7.72
CA ASN A 149 14.55 -39.46 7.13
C ASN A 149 15.97 -39.46 6.57
N PHE A 150 16.38 -38.42 5.85
CA PHE A 150 17.75 -38.29 5.34
C PHE A 150 18.80 -38.29 6.47
N VAL A 151 18.55 -37.51 7.51
CA VAL A 151 19.44 -37.46 8.68
C VAL A 151 19.47 -38.82 9.39
N LEU A 152 18.34 -39.52 9.48
CA LEU A 152 18.26 -40.81 10.14
C LEU A 152 18.86 -41.98 9.35
N GLU A 153 18.97 -41.86 8.02
CA GLU A 153 19.64 -42.84 7.14
C GLU A 153 21.18 -42.75 7.24
N GLU A 154 21.72 -41.54 7.45
CA GLU A 154 23.15 -41.28 7.60
C GLU A 154 23.67 -41.48 9.04
N LEU A 155 22.76 -41.68 10.01
CA LEU A 155 23.11 -41.80 11.43
C LEU A 155 23.23 -43.25 11.91
N CYS A 156 24.24 -43.48 12.76
CA CYS A 156 24.43 -44.74 13.48
C CYS A 156 23.22 -45.05 14.41
N TYR A 157 22.96 -46.33 14.71
CA TYR A 157 21.81 -46.75 15.55
C TYR A 157 21.73 -46.01 16.90
N ASP A 158 22.85 -45.86 17.60
CA ASP A 158 22.92 -45.14 18.89
C ASP A 158 22.81 -43.60 18.73
N CYS A 159 23.10 -43.09 17.55
CA CYS A 159 23.02 -41.67 17.22
C CYS A 159 21.54 -41.30 16.93
N ARG A 160 20.85 -42.14 16.16
CA ARG A 160 19.41 -42.07 15.87
C ARG A 160 18.57 -42.06 17.14
N ARG A 161 18.83 -43.00 18.05
CA ARG A 161 18.11 -43.11 19.33
C ARG A 161 18.28 -41.89 20.25
N ARG A 162 19.43 -41.22 20.18
CA ARG A 162 19.70 -39.99 20.93
C ARG A 162 19.00 -38.78 20.30
N LEU A 163 18.93 -38.74 18.98
CA LEU A 163 18.22 -37.69 18.25
C LEU A 163 16.71 -37.77 18.54
N GLU A 164 16.12 -38.97 18.44
CA GLU A 164 14.70 -39.21 18.73
C GLU A 164 14.32 -38.75 20.14
N ARG A 165 15.06 -39.15 21.18
CA ARG A 165 14.80 -38.67 22.55
C ARG A 165 14.86 -37.15 22.68
N ARG A 166 15.83 -36.51 22.03
CA ARG A 166 15.95 -35.04 22.07
C ARG A 166 14.80 -34.36 21.34
N ILE A 167 14.30 -34.94 20.26
CA ILE A 167 13.13 -34.43 19.55
C ILE A 167 11.88 -34.55 20.44
N ASP A 168 11.69 -35.69 21.11
CA ASP A 168 10.58 -35.89 22.05
C ASP A 168 10.65 -34.91 23.23
N GLU A 169 11.83 -34.71 23.83
CA GLU A 169 12.05 -33.73 24.91
C GLU A 169 11.76 -32.28 24.48
N ILE A 170 11.99 -31.94 23.21
CA ILE A 170 11.66 -30.62 22.65
C ILE A 170 10.16 -30.52 22.40
N GLY A 171 9.53 -31.59 21.92
CA GLY A 171 8.09 -31.68 21.70
C GLY A 171 7.29 -31.50 22.99
N GLU A 172 7.73 -32.08 24.10
CA GLU A 172 7.10 -31.89 25.42
C GLU A 172 7.23 -30.47 25.95
N LYS A 173 8.26 -29.71 25.56
CA LYS A 173 8.47 -28.30 25.98
C LYS A 173 7.66 -27.29 25.17
N LEU A 174 7.10 -27.70 24.05
CA LEU A 174 6.34 -26.84 23.14
C LEU A 174 4.82 -26.95 23.32
N ASN A 175 4.34 -27.94 24.09
CA ASN A 175 2.96 -28.03 24.59
C ASN A 175 2.80 -27.36 25.96
#